data_AF-A0A3D0FSX2-F1
#
_entry.id   AF-A0A3D0FSX2-F1
#
_cell.length_a   1.000
_cell.length_b   1.000
_cell.length_c   1.000
_cell.angle_alpha   90.00
_cell.angle_beta   90.00
_cell.angle_gamma   90.00
#
_symmetry.space_group_name_H-M   'P 1'
#
loop_
_entity.id
_entity.type
_entity.pdbx_description
1 polymer ?
#
loop_
_entity_poly.entity_id
_entity_poly.type
_entity_poly.pdbx_seq_one_letter_code
_entity_poly.pdbx_strand_id
1 'polypeptide(L)'
;MNTGKDKANGKKKVNLEEPNINNLLIPELAQQIESHKVNLQILDKAVLEKLAVYYKIIRGYTKEDIAEILQVCSRTVERYIANVRSENNLKIGVNFQNELLGEILSNSRLRYQRLWRLSYSDNLSDYEKARTILMSDQIEMNEIAFLSRLGYLSQEQGLDTVENIEEEAKEMGRELKESVKKQISLLNSQQWQATLNVFKSEKQKAEAMLEKMIKNYLVENEKQKNMTGDVAVFTKLYCNIFVINMLHN
;
A
#
# COMPACT_ATOMS: atom_id res chain seq x y z
N MET A 1 88.94 14.82 -44.81
CA MET A 1 87.64 15.50 -45.04
C MET A 1 86.56 14.49 -44.71
N ASN A 2 85.83 14.73 -43.62
CA ASN A 2 84.87 13.83 -43.02
C ASN A 2 83.49 14.48 -43.16
N THR A 3 82.55 13.89 -43.89
CA THR A 3 81.16 14.33 -43.90
C THR A 3 80.24 13.14 -43.69
N GLY A 4 79.65 13.12 -42.50
CA GLY A 4 78.80 12.05 -41.97
C GLY A 4 77.45 11.93 -42.67
N LYS A 5 76.94 10.70 -42.67
CA LYS A 5 75.59 10.33 -43.07
C LYS A 5 74.79 10.04 -41.80
N ASP A 6 73.90 10.94 -41.41
CA ASP A 6 72.88 10.66 -40.40
C ASP A 6 71.54 10.36 -41.08
N LYS A 7 71.04 9.15 -40.83
CA LYS A 7 69.76 8.64 -41.31
C LYS A 7 68.64 9.19 -40.41
N ALA A 8 67.77 10.03 -40.95
CA ALA A 8 66.53 10.42 -40.30
C ALA A 8 65.53 9.24 -40.32
N ASN A 9 65.28 8.66 -39.15
CA ASN A 9 64.27 7.63 -38.93
C ASN A 9 62.87 8.25 -39.00
N GLY A 10 62.14 7.96 -40.08
CA GLY A 10 60.72 8.32 -40.22
C GLY A 10 59.87 7.55 -39.22
N LYS A 11 59.37 8.23 -38.19
CA LYS A 11 58.29 7.71 -37.34
C LYS A 11 57.02 7.61 -38.19
N LYS A 12 56.67 6.39 -38.59
CA LYS A 12 55.33 6.06 -39.09
C LYS A 12 54.31 6.47 -38.02
N LYS A 13 53.49 7.48 -38.30
CA LYS A 13 52.25 7.72 -37.56
C LYS A 13 51.37 6.49 -37.77
N VAL A 14 51.16 5.73 -36.70
CA VAL A 14 50.12 4.71 -36.63
C VAL A 14 48.80 5.48 -36.58
N ASN A 15 48.08 5.53 -37.69
CA ASN A 15 46.68 5.90 -37.67
C ASN A 15 45.95 4.75 -36.95
N LEU A 16 45.68 4.94 -35.66
CA LEU A 16 44.67 4.17 -34.96
C LEU A 16 43.34 4.59 -35.57
N GLU A 17 42.70 3.68 -36.30
CA GLU A 17 41.31 3.85 -36.73
C GLU A 17 40.48 4.07 -35.47
N GLU A 18 40.02 5.30 -35.26
CA GLU A 18 39.12 5.62 -34.15
C GLU A 18 37.88 4.73 -34.33
N PRO A 19 37.45 4.01 -33.28
CA PRO A 19 36.26 3.17 -33.37
C PRO A 19 35.09 4.05 -33.83
N ASN A 20 34.27 3.54 -34.74
CA ASN A 20 33.07 4.24 -35.20
C ASN A 20 32.04 4.28 -34.06
N ILE A 21 32.22 5.22 -33.14
CA ILE A 21 31.45 5.41 -31.90
C ILE A 21 29.94 5.55 -32.18
N ASN A 22 29.57 5.98 -33.39
CA ASN A 22 28.18 6.15 -33.82
C ASN A 22 27.43 4.82 -34.05
N ASN A 23 28.12 3.68 -34.10
CA ASN A 23 27.50 2.36 -34.25
C ASN A 23 27.29 1.61 -32.92
N LEU A 24 27.68 2.19 -31.78
CA LEU A 24 27.44 1.60 -30.48
C LEU A 24 25.96 1.63 -30.10
N LEU A 25 25.50 0.63 -29.34
CA LEU A 25 24.15 0.63 -28.79
C LEU A 25 23.99 1.80 -27.81
N ILE A 26 22.86 2.51 -27.89
CA ILE A 26 22.57 3.70 -27.07
C ILE A 26 22.79 3.47 -25.55
N PRO A 27 22.42 2.32 -24.96
CA PRO A 27 22.69 2.05 -23.54
C PRO A 27 24.17 2.00 -23.19
N GLU A 28 25.01 1.42 -24.06
CA GLU A 28 26.46 1.31 -23.85
C GLU A 28 27.12 2.68 -23.98
N LEU A 29 26.69 3.46 -24.97
CA LEU A 29 27.17 4.82 -25.18
C LEU A 29 26.81 5.72 -23.98
N ALA A 30 25.60 5.58 -23.43
CA ALA A 30 25.19 6.31 -22.24
C ALA A 30 26.09 6.02 -21.03
N GLN A 31 26.48 4.75 -20.83
CA GLN A 31 27.39 4.36 -19.76
C GLN A 31 28.83 4.90 -19.98
N GLN A 32 29.28 4.97 -21.23
CA GLN A 32 30.58 5.54 -21.56
C GLN A 32 30.63 7.06 -21.38
N ILE A 33 29.51 7.76 -21.63
CA ILE A 33 29.36 9.19 -21.36
C ILE A 33 29.39 9.47 -19.85
N GLU A 34 28.63 8.71 -19.06
CA GLU A 34 28.61 8.84 -17.59
C GLU A 34 29.98 8.55 -16.97
N SER A 35 30.76 7.63 -17.56
CA SER A 35 32.14 7.35 -17.14
C SER A 35 33.20 8.30 -17.73
N HIS A 36 32.77 9.37 -18.41
CA HIS A 36 33.62 10.38 -19.05
C HIS A 36 34.67 9.81 -20.04
N LYS A 37 34.37 8.66 -20.65
CA LYS A 37 35.27 7.99 -21.62
C LYS A 37 35.08 8.49 -23.05
N VAL A 38 33.97 9.17 -23.33
CA VAL A 38 33.59 9.64 -24.67
C VAL A 38 33.53 11.16 -24.66
N ASN A 39 34.11 11.77 -25.69
CA ASN A 39 33.99 13.20 -25.93
C ASN A 39 32.67 13.48 -26.66
N LEU A 40 31.77 14.23 -26.01
CA LEU A 40 30.44 14.58 -26.52
C LEU A 40 30.48 15.42 -27.80
N GLN A 41 31.57 16.16 -28.04
CA GLN A 41 31.70 17.03 -29.23
C GLN A 41 31.84 16.23 -30.54
N ILE A 42 32.19 14.95 -30.46
CA ILE A 42 32.38 14.06 -31.61
C ILE A 42 31.07 13.39 -32.02
N LEU A 43 30.07 13.38 -31.13
CA LEU A 43 28.80 12.70 -31.39
C LEU A 43 27.93 13.47 -32.37
N ASP A 44 27.35 12.73 -33.32
CA ASP A 44 26.39 13.30 -34.23
C ASP A 44 25.11 13.71 -33.50
N LYS A 45 24.44 14.74 -34.03
CA LYS A 45 23.20 15.29 -33.48
C LYS A 45 22.12 14.22 -33.33
N ALA A 46 21.99 13.32 -34.30
CA ALA A 46 21.01 12.23 -34.25
C ALA A 46 21.25 11.26 -33.08
N VAL A 47 22.51 11.06 -32.69
CA VAL A 47 22.86 10.20 -31.54
C VAL A 47 22.55 10.91 -30.23
N LEU A 48 22.86 12.21 -30.13
CA LEU A 48 22.52 13.04 -28.96
C LEU A 48 21.00 13.11 -28.74
N GLU A 49 20.22 13.19 -29.82
CA GLU A 49 18.76 13.19 -29.77
C GLU A 49 18.21 11.88 -29.17
N LYS A 50 18.72 10.73 -29.61
CA LYS A 50 18.36 9.42 -29.06
C LYS A 50 18.79 9.25 -27.61
N LEU A 51 19.97 9.73 -27.24
CA LEU A 51 20.46 9.72 -25.85
C LEU A 51 19.58 10.56 -24.93
N ALA A 52 19.15 11.76 -25.36
CA ALA A 52 18.26 12.60 -24.58
C ALA A 52 16.92 11.90 -24.27
N VAL A 53 16.34 11.21 -25.25
CA VAL A 53 15.12 10.42 -25.06
C VAL A 53 15.37 9.21 -24.15
N TYR A 54 16.50 8.52 -24.32
CA TYR A 54 16.88 7.39 -23.47
C TYR A 54 17.01 7.78 -22.00
N TYR A 55 17.75 8.85 -21.69
CA TYR A 55 17.87 9.35 -20.33
C TYR A 55 16.52 9.78 -19.74
N LYS A 56 15.64 10.36 -20.56
CA LYS A 56 14.33 10.79 -20.09
C LYS A 56 13.39 9.63 -19.77
N ILE A 57 13.29 8.65 -20.66
CA ILE A 57 12.29 7.57 -20.57
C ILE A 57 12.80 6.42 -19.70
N ILE A 58 14.04 5.98 -19.92
CA ILE A 58 14.58 4.78 -19.26
C ILE A 58 15.20 5.11 -17.91
N ARG A 59 15.93 6.22 -17.80
CA ARG A 59 16.60 6.63 -16.56
C ARG A 59 15.78 7.60 -15.71
N GLY A 60 14.74 8.22 -16.27
CA GLY A 60 13.86 9.13 -15.55
C GLY A 60 14.48 10.48 -15.19
N TYR A 61 15.57 10.88 -15.85
CA TYR A 61 16.28 12.12 -15.52
C TYR A 61 15.47 13.38 -15.86
N THR A 62 15.75 14.47 -15.14
CA THR A 62 15.18 15.78 -15.44
C THR A 62 15.86 16.40 -16.66
N LYS A 63 15.26 17.45 -17.24
CA LYS A 63 15.85 18.07 -18.44
C LYS A 63 17.12 18.85 -18.11
N GLU A 64 17.25 19.28 -16.86
CA GLU A 64 18.41 19.93 -16.27
C GLU A 64 19.57 18.92 -16.13
N ASP A 65 19.31 17.73 -15.57
CA ASP A 65 20.33 16.69 -15.45
C ASP A 65 20.84 16.23 -16.82
N ILE A 66 19.92 16.05 -17.78
CA ILE A 66 20.28 15.67 -19.16
C ILE A 66 21.13 16.76 -19.82
N ALA A 67 20.81 18.03 -19.57
CA ALA A 67 21.58 19.17 -20.07
C ALA A 67 23.00 19.18 -19.50
N GLU A 68 23.17 18.88 -18.21
CA GLU A 68 24.49 18.75 -17.57
C GLU A 68 25.28 17.57 -18.15
N ILE A 69 24.67 16.39 -18.23
CA ILE A 69 25.30 15.16 -18.75
C ILE A 69 25.76 15.34 -20.20
N LEU A 70 24.90 15.93 -21.04
CA LEU A 70 25.18 16.13 -22.47
C LEU A 70 25.88 17.45 -22.77
N GLN A 71 26.19 18.26 -21.76
CA GLN A 71 26.83 19.58 -21.89
C GLN A 71 26.10 20.51 -22.88
N VAL A 72 24.77 20.51 -22.84
CA VAL A 72 23.90 21.37 -23.66
C VAL A 72 22.93 22.15 -22.77
N CYS A 73 22.31 23.22 -23.28
CA CYS A 73 21.26 23.90 -22.53
C CYS A 73 19.93 23.11 -22.54
N SER A 74 19.12 23.25 -21.49
CA SER A 74 17.84 22.54 -21.33
C SER A 74 16.88 22.76 -22.51
N ARG A 75 16.92 23.95 -23.13
CA ARG A 75 16.13 24.25 -24.34
C ARG A 75 16.50 23.36 -25.53
N THR A 76 17.79 23.01 -25.65
CA THR A 76 18.26 22.07 -26.69
C THR A 76 17.79 20.66 -26.41
N VAL A 77 17.79 20.23 -25.14
CA VAL A 77 17.23 18.93 -24.72
C VAL A 77 15.75 18.82 -25.08
N GLU A 78 14.96 19.86 -24.79
CA GLU A 78 13.54 19.90 -25.17
C GLU A 78 13.35 19.77 -26.69
N ARG A 79 14.17 20.49 -27.47
CA ARG A 79 14.15 20.38 -28.94
C ARG A 79 14.51 18.98 -29.42
N TYR A 80 15.52 18.35 -28.82
CA TYR A 80 15.92 16.97 -29.15
C TYR A 80 14.79 15.98 -28.90
N ILE A 81 14.16 16.05 -27.72
CA ILE A 81 13.02 15.19 -27.39
C ILE A 81 11.85 15.46 -28.34
N ALA A 82 11.58 16.72 -28.68
CA ALA A 82 10.52 17.08 -29.62
C ALA A 82 10.77 16.54 -31.04
N ASN A 83 12.02 16.61 -31.54
CA ASN A 83 12.40 16.08 -32.84
C ASN A 83 12.17 14.57 -32.91
N VAL A 84 12.71 13.81 -31.94
CA VAL A 84 12.52 12.35 -31.89
C VAL A 84 11.05 12.00 -31.73
N ARG A 85 10.28 12.76 -30.95
CA ARG A 85 8.81 12.57 -30.87
C ARG A 85 8.14 12.83 -32.21
N SER A 86 8.53 13.85 -32.96
CA SER A 86 7.93 14.15 -34.26
C SER A 86 8.26 13.08 -35.31
N GLU A 87 9.46 12.49 -35.25
CA GLU A 87 9.88 11.39 -36.12
C GLU A 87 9.19 10.08 -35.76
N ASN A 88 9.04 9.81 -34.46
CA ASN A 88 8.39 8.60 -33.95
C ASN A 88 6.90 8.80 -33.66
N ASN A 89 6.32 9.94 -34.06
CA ASN A 89 4.88 10.15 -34.00
C ASN A 89 4.26 9.22 -35.03
N LEU A 90 3.94 8.00 -34.58
CA LEU A 90 3.03 7.14 -35.30
C LEU A 90 1.77 7.96 -35.52
N LYS A 91 1.47 8.26 -36.79
CA LYS A 91 0.17 8.80 -37.16
C LYS A 91 -0.84 7.66 -36.98
N ILE A 92 -1.29 7.49 -35.75
CA ILE A 92 -2.32 6.54 -35.40
C ILE A 92 -3.57 7.00 -36.14
N GLY A 93 -4.06 6.20 -37.08
CA GLY A 93 -5.28 6.52 -37.82
C GLY A 93 -6.45 6.68 -36.84
N VAL A 94 -7.34 7.63 -37.11
CA VAL A 94 -8.51 7.91 -36.26
C VAL A 94 -9.32 6.64 -35.97
N ASN A 95 -9.46 5.75 -36.95
CA ASN A 95 -10.14 4.47 -36.77
C ASN A 95 -9.46 3.58 -35.74
N PHE A 96 -8.13 3.47 -35.78
CA PHE A 96 -7.38 2.66 -34.82
C PHE A 96 -7.35 3.32 -33.43
N GLN A 97 -7.35 4.65 -33.34
CA GLN A 97 -7.54 5.37 -32.06
C GLN A 97 -8.89 5.03 -31.43
N ASN A 98 -9.96 5.03 -32.23
CA ASN A 98 -11.31 4.69 -31.76
C ASN A 98 -11.42 3.21 -31.35
N GLU A 99 -10.80 2.31 -32.11
CA GLU A 99 -10.74 0.89 -31.78
C GLU A 99 -10.01 0.66 -30.45
N LEU A 100 -8.82 1.26 -30.30
CA LEU A 100 -8.04 1.19 -29.07
C LEU A 100 -8.80 1.80 -27.89
N LEU A 101 -9.47 2.93 -28.09
CA LEU A 101 -10.31 3.56 -27.06
C LEU A 101 -11.45 2.63 -26.65
N GLY A 102 -12.15 2.05 -27.63
CA GLY A 102 -13.23 1.08 -27.38
C GLY A 102 -12.73 -0.15 -26.62
N GLU A 103 -11.53 -0.65 -26.95
CA GLU A 103 -10.91 -1.76 -26.23
C GLU A 103 -10.56 -1.40 -24.78
N ILE A 104 -9.99 -0.21 -24.54
CA ILE A 104 -9.69 0.29 -23.19
C ILE A 104 -10.97 0.39 -22.34
N LEU A 105 -12.03 0.98 -22.89
CA LEU A 105 -13.32 1.13 -22.20
C LEU A 105 -13.98 -0.22 -21.95
N SER A 106 -13.99 -1.11 -22.95
CA SER A 106 -14.53 -2.47 -22.81
C SER A 106 -13.79 -3.25 -21.71
N ASN A 107 -12.46 -3.16 -21.68
CA ASN A 107 -11.64 -3.80 -20.65
C ASN A 107 -11.88 -3.20 -19.25
N SER A 108 -12.04 -1.86 -19.15
CA SER A 108 -12.41 -1.18 -17.91
C SER A 108 -13.75 -1.70 -17.38
N ARG A 109 -14.77 -1.71 -18.25
CA ARG A 109 -16.12 -2.18 -17.90
C ARG A 109 -16.15 -3.64 -17.49
N LEU A 110 -15.40 -4.51 -18.17
CA LEU A 110 -15.25 -5.93 -17.79
C LEU A 110 -14.63 -6.08 -16.38
N ARG A 111 -13.61 -5.28 -16.05
CA ARG A 111 -12.98 -5.30 -14.71
C ARG A 111 -13.94 -4.81 -13.65
N TYR A 112 -14.64 -3.70 -13.90
CA TYR A 112 -15.69 -3.17 -13.03
C TYR A 112 -16.74 -4.26 -12.74
N GLN A 113 -17.34 -4.84 -13.78
CA GLN A 113 -18.38 -5.86 -13.63
C GLN A 113 -17.89 -7.10 -12.87
N ARG A 114 -16.63 -7.49 -13.08
CA ARG A 114 -16.02 -8.62 -12.36
C ARG A 114 -15.88 -8.32 -10.87
N LEU A 115 -15.36 -7.14 -10.50
CA LEU A 115 -15.21 -6.73 -9.10
C LEU A 115 -16.56 -6.54 -8.42
N TRP A 116 -17.51 -5.93 -9.13
CA TRP A 116 -18.88 -5.79 -8.66
C TRP A 116 -19.54 -7.15 -8.41
N ARG A 117 -19.41 -8.11 -9.32
CA ARG A 117 -19.92 -9.48 -9.08
C ARG A 117 -19.23 -10.17 -7.90
N LEU A 118 -17.92 -9.93 -7.72
CA LEU A 118 -17.18 -10.51 -6.60
C LEU A 118 -17.68 -9.97 -5.25
N SER A 119 -18.07 -8.70 -5.15
CA SER A 119 -18.54 -8.13 -3.89
C SER A 119 -19.82 -8.80 -3.35
N TYR A 120 -20.65 -9.39 -4.22
CA TYR A 120 -21.83 -10.17 -3.83
C TYR A 120 -21.55 -11.66 -3.59
N SER A 121 -20.29 -12.11 -3.69
CA SER A 121 -19.93 -13.51 -3.45
C SER A 121 -20.00 -13.86 -1.96
N ASP A 122 -20.64 -14.98 -1.63
CA ASP A 122 -20.72 -15.47 -0.24
C ASP A 122 -19.36 -15.94 0.33
N ASN A 123 -18.38 -16.18 -0.54
CA ASN A 123 -17.06 -16.69 -0.16
C ASN A 123 -16.08 -15.61 0.33
N LEU A 124 -16.48 -14.34 0.33
CA LEU A 124 -15.63 -13.22 0.76
C LEU A 124 -16.03 -12.72 2.14
N SER A 125 -15.04 -12.31 2.93
CA SER A 125 -15.27 -11.57 4.17
C SER A 125 -15.88 -10.19 3.89
N ASP A 126 -16.60 -9.63 4.86
CA ASP A 126 -17.23 -8.29 4.74
C ASP A 126 -16.20 -7.20 4.36
N TYR A 127 -14.97 -7.33 4.86
CA TYR A 127 -13.86 -6.43 4.52
C TYR A 127 -13.46 -6.55 3.04
N GLU A 128 -13.35 -7.76 2.50
CA GLU A 128 -13.02 -7.98 1.09
C GLU A 128 -14.15 -7.54 0.16
N LYS A 129 -15.41 -7.68 0.59
CA LYS A 129 -16.59 -7.15 -0.12
C LYS A 129 -16.53 -5.62 -0.20
N ALA A 130 -16.30 -4.94 0.92
CA ALA A 130 -16.15 -3.49 0.93
C ALA A 130 -14.97 -3.01 0.06
N ARG A 131 -13.84 -3.73 0.12
CA ARG A 131 -12.66 -3.40 -0.70
C ARG A 131 -12.91 -3.60 -2.20
N THR A 132 -13.63 -4.65 -2.58
CA THR A 132 -13.95 -4.92 -3.99
C THR A 132 -14.92 -3.89 -4.57
N ILE A 133 -15.90 -3.42 -3.79
CA ILE A 133 -16.78 -2.30 -4.13
C ILE A 133 -15.96 -1.01 -4.35
N LEU A 134 -15.12 -0.64 -3.39
CA LEU A 134 -14.31 0.58 -3.53
C LEU A 134 -13.38 0.52 -4.75
N MET A 135 -12.85 -0.66 -5.07
CA MET A 135 -12.04 -0.86 -6.27
C MET A 135 -12.85 -0.79 -7.56
N SER A 136 -14.10 -1.29 -7.60
CA SER A 136 -14.96 -1.12 -8.78
C SER A 136 -15.27 0.36 -9.00
N ASP A 137 -15.63 1.08 -7.95
CA ASP A 137 -16.03 2.49 -8.04
C ASP A 137 -14.84 3.34 -8.50
N GLN A 138 -13.62 3.03 -8.04
CA GLN A 138 -12.40 3.69 -8.51
C GLN A 138 -12.13 3.47 -10.00
N ILE A 139 -12.46 2.28 -10.54
CA ILE A 139 -12.33 2.01 -11.99
C ILE A 139 -13.32 2.88 -12.77
N GLU A 140 -14.57 2.95 -12.31
CA GLU A 140 -15.62 3.76 -12.93
C GLU A 140 -15.27 5.26 -12.88
N MET A 141 -14.76 5.75 -11.75
CA MET A 141 -14.23 7.12 -11.61
C MET A 141 -13.11 7.42 -12.60
N ASN A 142 -12.14 6.51 -12.71
CA ASN A 142 -11.02 6.69 -13.62
C ASN A 142 -11.48 6.71 -15.08
N GLU A 143 -12.48 5.89 -15.43
CA GLU A 143 -13.10 5.86 -16.76
C GLU A 143 -13.83 7.17 -17.06
N ILE A 144 -14.67 7.67 -16.14
CA ILE A 144 -15.37 8.96 -16.27
C ILE A 144 -14.38 10.11 -16.42
N ALA A 145 -13.35 10.17 -15.56
CA ALA A 145 -12.32 11.19 -15.61
C ALA A 145 -11.54 11.14 -16.93
N PHE A 146 -11.26 9.94 -17.45
CA PHE A 146 -10.61 9.75 -18.73
C PHE A 146 -11.48 10.23 -19.90
N LEU A 147 -12.75 9.85 -19.94
CA LEU A 147 -13.72 10.28 -20.96
C LEU A 147 -13.96 11.79 -20.93
N SER A 148 -14.04 12.39 -19.74
CA SER A 148 -14.15 13.84 -19.55
C SER A 148 -12.93 14.59 -20.09
N ARG A 149 -11.71 14.12 -19.80
CA ARG A 149 -10.46 14.70 -20.34
C ARG A 149 -10.36 14.62 -21.86
N LEU A 150 -10.95 13.59 -22.46
CA LEU A 150 -11.02 13.43 -23.90
C LEU A 150 -12.16 14.25 -24.55
N GLY A 151 -13.01 14.89 -23.75
CA GLY A 151 -14.16 15.69 -24.22
C GLY A 151 -15.37 14.85 -24.65
N TYR A 152 -15.41 13.55 -24.32
CA TYR A 152 -16.54 12.67 -24.61
C TYR A 152 -17.68 12.80 -23.58
N LEU A 153 -17.39 13.35 -22.40
CA LEU A 153 -18.40 13.77 -21.43
C LEU A 153 -18.39 15.29 -21.33
N SER A 154 -19.57 15.91 -21.33
CA SER A 154 -19.67 17.31 -20.93
C SER A 154 -19.22 17.46 -19.48
N GLN A 155 -18.56 18.57 -19.14
CA GLN A 155 -18.02 18.77 -17.77
C GLN A 155 -19.12 18.66 -16.71
N GLU A 156 -20.34 19.11 -17.03
CA GLU A 156 -21.52 19.01 -16.17
C GLU A 156 -21.93 17.55 -15.92
N GLN A 157 -22.03 16.73 -16.97
CA GLN A 157 -22.38 15.30 -16.83
C GLN A 157 -21.32 14.49 -16.08
N GLY A 158 -20.04 14.83 -16.23
CA GLY A 158 -18.96 14.18 -15.50
C GLY A 158 -19.00 14.48 -14.00
N LEU A 159 -19.29 15.74 -13.63
CA LEU A 159 -19.44 16.17 -12.24
C LEU A 159 -20.64 15.50 -11.55
N ASP A 160 -21.80 15.47 -12.20
CA ASP A 160 -23.01 14.83 -11.66
C ASP A 160 -22.78 13.34 -11.35
N THR A 161 -22.09 12.61 -12.23
CA THR A 161 -21.75 11.19 -11.97
C THR A 161 -20.76 11.00 -10.83
N VAL A 162 -19.81 11.92 -10.66
CA VAL A 162 -18.84 11.86 -9.55
C VAL A 162 -19.51 12.14 -8.22
N GLU A 163 -20.38 13.14 -8.15
CA GLU A 163 -21.12 13.50 -6.94
C GLU A 163 -22.04 12.35 -6.49
N ASN A 164 -22.77 11.72 -7.42
CA ASN A 164 -23.67 10.60 -7.10
C ASN A 164 -22.92 9.40 -6.51
N ILE A 165 -21.76 9.05 -7.08
CA ILE A 165 -20.95 7.93 -6.56
C ILE A 165 -20.31 8.28 -5.22
N GLU A 166 -19.94 9.55 -5.00
CA GLU A 166 -19.45 10.00 -3.69
C GLU A 166 -20.54 9.95 -2.61
N GLU A 167 -21.79 10.26 -2.95
CA GLU A 167 -22.94 10.09 -2.05
C GLU A 167 -23.21 8.61 -1.73
N GLU A 168 -23.23 7.73 -2.73
CA GLU A 168 -23.41 6.28 -2.52
C GLU A 168 -22.29 5.70 -1.65
N ALA A 169 -21.04 6.10 -1.87
CA ALA A 169 -19.91 5.69 -1.03
C ALA A 169 -20.06 6.17 0.43
N LYS A 170 -20.60 7.38 0.66
CA LYS A 170 -20.90 7.91 1.99
C LYS A 170 -22.04 7.17 2.67
N GLU A 171 -23.06 6.76 1.92
CA GLU A 171 -24.19 5.97 2.41
C GLU A 171 -23.69 4.58 2.86
N MET A 172 -22.96 3.86 2.00
CA MET A 172 -22.38 2.55 2.33
C MET A 172 -21.41 2.62 3.52
N GLY A 173 -20.60 3.68 3.59
CA GLY A 173 -19.71 3.92 4.73
C GLY A 173 -20.47 4.10 6.05
N ARG A 174 -21.65 4.72 6.02
CA ARG A 174 -22.54 4.84 7.20
C ARG A 174 -23.10 3.48 7.61
N GLU A 175 -23.60 2.69 6.67
CA GLU A 175 -24.14 1.35 6.93
C GLU A 175 -23.10 0.40 7.51
N LEU A 176 -21.88 0.38 6.94
CA LEU A 176 -20.78 -0.44 7.42
C LEU A 176 -20.40 -0.06 8.86
N LYS A 177 -20.34 1.25 9.16
CA LYS A 177 -20.06 1.76 10.50
C LYS A 177 -21.12 1.34 11.51
N GLU A 178 -22.40 1.35 11.14
CA GLU A 178 -23.48 0.87 12.00
C GLU A 178 -23.44 -0.64 12.22
N SER A 179 -23.16 -1.42 11.17
CA SER A 179 -22.99 -2.87 11.26
C SER A 179 -21.85 -3.24 12.23
N VAL A 180 -20.68 -2.60 12.07
CA VAL A 180 -19.53 -2.80 12.96
C VAL A 180 -19.87 -2.40 14.40
N LYS A 181 -20.58 -1.28 14.60
CA LYS A 181 -21.02 -0.84 15.93
C LYS A 181 -21.97 -1.86 16.58
N LYS A 182 -22.90 -2.43 15.81
CA LYS A 182 -23.79 -3.52 16.28
C LYS A 182 -22.99 -4.76 16.66
N GLN A 183 -22.05 -5.21 15.83
CA GLN A 183 -21.20 -6.36 16.13
C GLN A 183 -20.36 -6.15 17.39
N ILE A 184 -19.74 -4.96 17.56
CA ILE A 184 -18.99 -4.60 18.78
C ILE A 184 -19.91 -4.64 20.02
N SER A 185 -21.14 -4.11 19.91
CA SER A 185 -22.09 -4.14 21.04
C SER A 185 -22.50 -5.56 21.43
N LEU A 186 -22.67 -6.44 20.44
CA LEU A 186 -22.97 -7.86 20.63
C LEU A 186 -21.80 -8.58 21.31
N LEU A 187 -20.58 -8.39 20.81
CA LEU A 187 -19.35 -8.93 21.39
C LEU A 187 -19.16 -8.49 22.84
N ASN A 188 -19.32 -7.20 23.13
CA ASN A 188 -19.22 -6.67 24.48
C ASN A 188 -20.29 -7.24 25.41
N SER A 189 -21.53 -7.40 24.93
CA SER A 189 -22.61 -7.99 25.72
C SER A 189 -22.37 -9.48 26.03
N GLN A 190 -21.88 -10.26 25.05
CA GLN A 190 -21.59 -11.68 25.21
C GLN A 190 -20.38 -11.92 26.12
N GLN A 191 -19.31 -11.14 25.95
CA GLN A 191 -18.14 -11.21 26.83
C GLN A 191 -18.52 -10.83 28.27
N TRP A 192 -19.29 -9.75 28.46
CA TRP A 192 -19.74 -9.34 29.79
C TRP A 192 -20.60 -10.41 30.46
N GLN A 193 -21.52 -11.03 29.73
CA GLN A 193 -22.35 -12.15 30.23
C GLN A 193 -21.49 -13.37 30.59
N ALA A 194 -20.47 -13.70 29.80
CA ALA A 194 -19.54 -14.77 30.11
C ALA A 194 -18.76 -14.49 31.41
N THR A 195 -18.26 -13.26 31.59
CA THR A 195 -17.56 -12.86 32.83
C THR A 195 -18.50 -12.92 34.04
N LEU A 196 -19.74 -12.44 33.90
CA LEU A 196 -20.76 -12.46 34.95
C LEU A 196 -21.11 -13.89 35.38
N ASN A 197 -21.17 -14.82 34.43
CA ASN A 197 -21.45 -16.23 34.72
C ASN A 197 -20.28 -16.90 35.45
N VAL A 198 -19.03 -16.57 35.11
CA VAL A 198 -17.85 -17.02 35.85
C VAL A 198 -17.91 -16.53 37.30
N PHE A 199 -18.14 -15.23 37.53
CA PHE A 199 -18.25 -14.67 38.89
C PHE A 199 -19.38 -15.30 39.71
N LYS A 200 -20.55 -15.54 39.12
CA LYS A 200 -21.66 -16.24 39.79
C LYS A 200 -21.28 -17.65 40.21
N SER A 201 -20.58 -18.38 39.33
CA SER A 201 -20.13 -19.75 39.62
C SER A 201 -19.07 -19.79 40.73
N GLU A 202 -18.18 -18.80 40.79
CA GLU A 202 -17.16 -18.69 41.83
C GLU A 202 -17.77 -18.31 43.18
N LYS A 203 -18.73 -17.39 43.19
CA LYS A 203 -19.50 -17.05 44.39
C LYS A 203 -20.18 -18.28 45.00
N GLN A 204 -20.86 -19.09 44.17
CA GLN A 204 -21.51 -20.33 44.63
C GLN A 204 -20.51 -21.35 45.19
N LYS A 205 -19.32 -21.46 44.60
CA LYS A 205 -18.24 -22.33 45.13
C LYS A 205 -17.75 -21.84 46.49
N ALA A 206 -17.58 -20.52 46.66
CA ALA A 206 -17.17 -19.92 47.92
C ALA A 206 -18.22 -20.15 49.02
N GLU A 207 -19.51 -19.92 48.71
CA GLU A 207 -20.63 -20.18 49.62
C GLU A 207 -20.68 -21.66 50.06
N ALA A 208 -20.56 -22.60 49.11
CA ALA A 208 -20.55 -24.03 49.41
C ALA A 208 -19.33 -24.45 50.25
N MET A 209 -18.17 -23.81 50.06
CA MET A 209 -16.98 -24.03 50.88
C MET A 209 -17.17 -23.52 52.31
N LEU A 210 -17.80 -22.35 52.46
CA LEU A 210 -18.13 -21.74 53.74
C LEU A 210 -19.12 -22.60 54.53
N GLU A 211 -20.17 -23.10 53.88
CA GLU A 211 -21.13 -24.03 54.49
C GLU A 211 -20.45 -25.32 54.99
N LYS A 212 -19.52 -25.87 54.20
CA LYS A 212 -18.73 -27.05 54.61
C LYS A 212 -17.85 -26.73 55.82
N MET A 213 -17.19 -25.57 55.84
CA MET A 213 -16.38 -25.14 56.98
C MET A 213 -17.21 -24.96 58.25
N ILE A 214 -18.40 -24.35 58.13
CA ILE A 214 -19.33 -24.19 59.26
C ILE A 214 -19.78 -25.56 59.78
N LYS A 215 -20.18 -26.48 58.91
CA LYS A 215 -20.57 -27.84 59.31
C LYS A 215 -19.43 -28.58 60.02
N ASN A 216 -18.22 -28.50 59.49
CA ASN A 216 -17.04 -29.13 60.11
C ASN A 216 -16.75 -28.53 61.48
N TYR A 217 -16.82 -27.20 61.62
CA TYR A 217 -16.60 -26.51 62.88
C TYR A 217 -17.64 -26.86 63.95
N LEU A 218 -18.91 -26.98 63.57
CA LEU A 218 -19.98 -27.41 64.48
C LEU A 218 -19.75 -28.85 64.97
N VAL A 219 -19.36 -29.76 64.08
CA VAL A 219 -19.03 -31.16 64.44
C VAL A 219 -17.80 -31.23 65.35
N GLU A 220 -16.77 -30.42 65.11
CA GLU A 220 -15.59 -30.33 65.97
C GLU A 220 -15.93 -29.75 67.35
N ASN A 221 -16.79 -28.74 67.42
CA ASN A 221 -17.27 -28.18 68.68
C ASN A 221 -18.13 -29.16 69.48
N GLU A 222 -18.96 -29.97 68.83
CA GLU A 222 -19.70 -31.04 69.51
C GLU A 222 -18.75 -32.11 70.08
N LYS A 223 -17.69 -32.46 69.35
CA LYS A 223 -16.63 -33.35 69.84
C LYS A 223 -15.86 -32.73 71.02
N GLN A 224 -15.59 -31.43 71.00
CA GLN A 224 -14.88 -30.71 72.09
C GLN A 224 -15.75 -30.46 73.32
N LYS A 225 -17.07 -30.22 73.17
CA LYS A 225 -18.03 -30.19 74.28
C LYS A 225 -18.06 -31.52 75.06
N ASN A 226 -17.81 -32.63 74.39
CA ASN A 226 -17.69 -33.94 75.02
C ASN A 226 -16.33 -34.18 75.70
N MET A 227 -15.33 -33.30 75.54
CA MET A 227 -13.97 -33.46 76.11
C MET A 227 -13.56 -32.37 77.10
N THR A 228 -14.14 -31.17 77.08
CA THR A 228 -13.71 -30.07 77.98
C THR A 228 -14.88 -29.16 78.35
N GLY A 229 -15.06 -28.93 79.65
CA GLY A 229 -16.09 -28.07 80.24
C GLY A 229 -16.09 -26.64 79.70
N ASP A 230 -17.22 -26.30 79.09
CA ASP A 230 -17.90 -25.04 78.70
C ASP A 230 -17.23 -23.65 78.62
N VAL A 231 -16.05 -23.36 79.15
CA VAL A 231 -15.61 -21.94 79.26
C VAL A 231 -14.67 -21.48 78.14
N ALA A 232 -13.91 -22.36 77.49
CA ALA A 232 -12.90 -21.96 76.50
C ALA A 232 -13.42 -21.72 75.07
N VAL A 233 -14.62 -22.22 74.73
CA VAL A 233 -15.15 -22.23 73.35
C VAL A 233 -15.79 -20.90 72.95
N PHE A 234 -16.40 -20.19 73.90
CA PHE A 234 -17.10 -18.93 73.63
C PHE A 234 -16.15 -17.79 73.20
N THR A 235 -14.93 -17.76 73.75
CA THR A 235 -13.96 -16.69 73.48
C THR A 235 -13.38 -16.76 72.06
N LYS A 236 -13.25 -17.97 71.50
CA LYS A 236 -12.68 -18.17 70.16
C LYS A 236 -13.68 -17.84 69.05
N LEU A 237 -14.96 -18.06 69.31
CA LEU A 237 -16.06 -17.81 68.37
C LEU A 237 -16.32 -16.31 68.20
N TYR A 238 -16.19 -15.53 69.28
CA TYR A 238 -16.30 -14.06 69.23
C TYR A 238 -15.16 -13.41 68.42
N CYS A 239 -13.93 -13.90 68.54
CA CYS A 239 -12.80 -13.36 67.79
C CYS A 239 -12.92 -13.59 66.27
N ASN A 240 -13.44 -14.75 65.84
CA ASN A 240 -13.56 -15.05 64.41
C ASN A 240 -14.71 -14.27 63.74
N ILE A 241 -15.84 -14.06 64.43
CA ILE A 241 -16.94 -13.23 63.91
C ILE A 241 -16.50 -11.75 63.80
N PHE A 242 -15.71 -11.27 64.76
CA PHE A 242 -15.19 -9.89 64.74
C PHE A 242 -14.21 -9.64 63.56
N VAL A 243 -13.36 -10.62 63.24
CA VAL A 243 -12.42 -10.51 62.10
C VAL A 243 -13.15 -10.56 60.75
N ILE A 244 -14.22 -11.36 60.63
CA ILE A 244 -15.01 -11.44 59.38
C ILE A 244 -15.76 -10.12 59.11
N ASN A 245 -16.27 -9.45 60.14
CA ASN A 245 -16.94 -8.15 59.97
C ASN A 245 -15.97 -7.00 59.64
N MET A 246 -14.68 -7.09 59.99
CA MET A 246 -13.68 -6.09 59.61
C MET A 246 -13.18 -6.23 58.16
N LEU A 247 -13.36 -7.40 57.52
CA LEU A 247 -12.94 -7.62 56.12
C LEU A 247 -14.03 -7.28 55.10
N HIS A 248 -15.24 -6.94 55.56
CA HIS A 248 -16.41 -6.65 54.73
C HIS A 248 -16.83 -5.17 54.70
N ASN A 249 -16.11 -4.29 55.42
CA ASN A 249 -16.13 -2.84 55.26
C ASN A 249 -14.86 -2.38 54.54
#